data_AF-A0A7V5FFQ3-F1
#
_entry.id   AF-A0A7V5FFQ3-F1
#
_cell.length_a   1.000
_cell.length_b   1.000
_cell.length_c   1.000
_cell.angle_alpha   90.00
_cell.angle_beta   90.00
_cell.angle_gamma   90.00
#
_symmetry.space_group_name_H-M   'P 1'
#
loop_
_entity.id
_entity.type
_entity.pdbx_description
1 polymer ?
#
loop_
_entity_poly.entity_id
_entity_poly.type
_entity_poly.pdbx_seq_one_letter_code
_entity_poly.pdbx_strand_id
1 'polypeptide(L)' 'MMIAINIEAFMPKAFFYDRIQEMIKQVTSSKKRPGVSKINVPGEHKLELKRKRDKEGIPISPVTIKDL' A
#
# COMPACT_ATOMS: atom_id res chain seq x y z
N MET A 1 -6.36 11.94 -18.20
CA MET A 1 -5.80 10.85 -19.02
C MET A 1 -5.67 9.61 -18.15
N MET A 2 -6.12 8.45 -18.62
CA MET A 2 -6.01 7.17 -17.92
C MET A 2 -5.21 6.20 -18.81
N ILE A 3 -4.29 5.45 -18.21
CA ILE A 3 -3.46 4.47 -18.91
C ILE A 3 -3.60 3.12 -18.20
N ALA A 4 -3.74 2.05 -18.98
CA ALA A 4 -3.66 0.68 -18.52
C ALA A 4 -2.59 -0.06 -19.33
N ILE A 5 -1.75 -0.85 -18.66
CA ILE A 5 -0.68 -1.62 -19.29
C ILE A 5 -0.94 -3.10 -19.02
N ASN A 6 -0.96 -3.91 -20.08
CA ASN A 6 -1.08 -5.35 -19.96
C ASN A 6 0.29 -5.97 -19.64
N ILE A 7 0.46 -6.48 -18.41
CA ILE A 7 1.71 -7.09 -17.95
C ILE A 7 2.04 -8.36 -18.74
N GLU A 8 1.03 -9.16 -19.11
CA GLU A 8 1.22 -10.46 -19.78
C GLU A 8 1.78 -10.33 -21.19
N ALA A 9 1.67 -9.14 -21.80
CA ALA A 9 2.32 -8.83 -23.07
C ALA A 9 3.86 -8.74 -22.97
N PHE A 10 4.42 -8.64 -21.76
CA PHE A 10 5.87 -8.50 -21.52
C PHE A 10 6.47 -9.69 -20.78
N MET A 11 5.73 -10.30 -19.85
CA MET A 11 6.19 -11.46 -19.10
C MET A 11 5.04 -12.19 -18.39
N PRO A 12 5.24 -13.45 -17.95
CA PRO A 12 4.28 -14.13 -17.10
C PRO A 12 3.94 -13.31 -15.86
N LYS A 13 2.64 -13.08 -15.65
CA LYS A 13 2.12 -12.25 -14.56
C LYS A 13 2.59 -12.71 -13.17
N ALA A 14 2.67 -14.02 -12.94
CA ALA A 14 3.18 -14.58 -11.68
C ALA A 14 4.62 -14.12 -11.41
N PHE A 15 5.50 -14.24 -12.42
CA PHE A 15 6.89 -13.82 -12.31
C PHE A 15 7.03 -12.31 -12.09
N PHE A 16 6.17 -11.49 -12.72
CA PHE A 16 6.12 -10.06 -12.43
C PHE A 16 5.83 -9.80 -10.95
N TYR A 17 4.83 -10.47 -10.37
CA TYR A 17 4.50 -10.30 -8.96
C TYR A 17 5.62 -10.76 -8.02
N ASP A 18 6.30 -11.87 -8.33
CA ASP A 18 7.45 -12.34 -7.54
C ASP A 18 8.56 -11.28 -7.51
N ARG A 19 8.86 -10.67 -8.65
CA ARG A 19 9.84 -9.57 -8.73
C ARG A 19 9.41 -8.34 -7.95
N ILE A 20 8.13 -7.98 -7.98
CA ILE A 20 7.59 -6.89 -7.17
C ILE A 20 7.73 -7.20 -5.68
N GLN A 21 7.45 -8.44 -5.25
CA GLN A 21 7.62 -8.85 -3.85
C GLN A 21 9.09 -8.77 -3.42
N GLU A 22 10.02 -9.20 -4.27
CA GLU A 22 11.45 -9.09 -4.00
C GLU A 22 11.89 -7.62 -3.87
N MET A 23 11.45 -6.76 -4.78
CA MET A 23 11.73 -5.32 -4.72
C MET A 23 11.20 -4.70 -3.41
N ILE A 24 9.96 -5.01 -3.03
CA ILE A 24 9.38 -4.53 -1.77
C ILE A 24 10.24 -4.99 -0.58
N LYS A 25 10.68 -6.25 -0.57
CA LYS A 25 11.54 -6.80 0.48
C LYS A 25 12.89 -6.07 0.55
N GLN A 26 13.52 -5.79 -0.58
CA GLN A 26 14.79 -5.05 -0.62
C GLN A 26 14.64 -3.63 -0.04
N VAL A 27 13.57 -2.92 -0.41
CA VAL A 27 13.31 -1.56 0.10
C VAL A 27 13.03 -1.58 1.61
N THR A 28 12.12 -2.45 2.06
CA THR A 28 11.67 -2.47 3.46
C THR A 28 12.73 -3.03 4.43
N SER A 29 13.68 -3.84 3.94
CA SER A 29 14.80 -4.38 4.73
C SER A 29 16.04 -3.47 4.79
N SER A 30 16.03 -2.34 4.09
CA SER A 30 17.15 -1.40 4.06
C SER A 30 17.44 -0.77 5.44
N LYS A 31 18.68 -0.32 5.65
CA LYS A 31 19.09 0.30 6.91
C LYS A 31 18.23 1.53 7.22
N LYS A 32 17.56 1.49 8.37
CA LYS A 32 16.75 2.60 8.87
C LYS A 32 17.64 3.71 9.41
N ARG A 33 17.25 4.97 9.18
CA ARG A 33 17.81 6.13 9.87
C ARG A 33 17.44 6.07 11.37
N PRO A 34 18.31 6.54 12.29
CA PRO A 34 17.93 6.70 13.70
C PRO A 34 16.60 7.47 13.84
N GLY A 35 15.70 6.97 14.69
CA GLY A 35 14.35 7.52 14.89
C GLY A 35 13.29 7.04 13.90
N VAL A 36 13.65 6.29 12.85
CA VAL A 36 12.67 5.69 11.91
C VAL A 36 12.33 4.27 12.36
N SER A 37 11.06 4.04 12.70
CA SER A 37 10.57 2.74 13.17
C SER A 37 10.46 1.71 12.04
N LYS A 38 9.94 2.12 10.86
CA LYS A 38 9.69 1.26 9.70
C LYS A 38 9.83 2.03 8.38
N ILE A 39 10.32 1.36 7.35
CA ILE A 39 10.27 1.82 5.95
C ILE A 39 9.02 1.17 5.33
N ASN A 40 8.13 1.98 4.75
CA ASN A 40 6.92 1.49 4.07
C ASN A 40 7.03 1.72 2.57
N VAL A 41 6.38 0.87 1.79
CA VAL A 41 6.18 1.12 0.34
C VAL A 41 4.92 1.95 0.09
N PRO A 42 4.83 2.67 -1.05
CA PRO A 42 3.63 3.42 -1.39
C PRO A 42 2.37 2.54 -1.32
N GLY A 43 1.36 3.01 -0.59
CA GLY A 43 0.09 2.31 -0.40
C GLY A 43 0.01 1.41 0.84
N GLU A 44 1.13 0.97 1.41
CA GLU A 44 1.14 0.03 2.55
C GLU A 44 0.42 0.61 3.79
N HIS A 45 0.70 1.85 4.16
CA HIS A 45 0.02 2.51 5.28
C HIS A 45 -1.50 2.64 5.07
N LYS A 46 -1.93 2.90 3.83
CA LYS A 46 -3.37 2.98 3.50
C LYS A 46 -4.04 1.62 3.57
N LEU A 47 -3.33 0.55 3.20
CA LEU A 47 -3.83 -0.82 3.33
C LEU A 47 -4.02 -1.20 4.80
N GLU A 48 -3.08 -0.85 5.66
CA GLU A 48 -3.19 -1.06 7.11
C GLU A 48 -4.36 -0.26 7.71
N LEU A 49 -4.48 1.01 7.33
CA LEU A 49 -5.59 1.86 7.78
C LEU A 49 -6.94 1.32 7.31
N LYS A 50 -7.02 0.80 6.08
CA LYS A 50 -8.22 0.13 5.56
C LYS A 50 -8.55 -1.10 6.41
N ARG A 51 -7.59 -2.01 6.62
CA ARG A 51 -7.78 -3.21 7.47
C ARG A 51 -8.25 -2.86 8.87
N LYS A 52 -7.72 -1.77 9.44
CA LYS A 52 -8.15 -1.26 10.75
C LYS A 52 -9.61 -0.79 10.70
N ARG A 53 -9.96 0.05 9.72
CA ARG A 53 -11.32 0.59 9.56
C ARG A 53 -12.36 -0.47 9.17
N ASP A 54 -11.97 -1.50 8.45
CA ASP A 54 -12.84 -2.64 8.13
C ASP A 54 -13.24 -3.39 9.41
N LYS A 55 -12.42 -3.35 10.47
CA LYS A 55 -12.68 -3.99 11.77
C LYS A 55 -13.30 -3.05 12.79
N GLU A 56 -12.81 -1.81 12.87
CA GLU A 56 -13.15 -0.85 13.92
C GLU A 56 -14.19 0.19 13.48
N GLY A 57 -14.57 0.19 12.20
CA GLY A 57 -15.40 1.22 11.60
C GLY A 57 -14.58 2.40 11.06
N ILE A 58 -15.22 3.20 10.20
CA ILE A 58 -14.62 4.40 9.62
C ILE A 58 -14.86 5.58 10.58
N PRO A 59 -13.81 6.22 11.11
CA PRO A 59 -13.99 7.40 11.94
C PRO A 59 -14.41 8.58 11.05
N ILE A 60 -15.64 9.04 11.25
CA ILE A 60 -16.20 10.22 10.58
C ILE A 60 -16.30 11.32 11.63
N SER A 61 -15.90 12.54 11.26
CA SER A 61 -15.96 13.67 12.20
C SER A 61 -17.43 14.02 12.51
N PRO A 62 -17.76 14.49 13.74
CA PRO A 62 -19.12 14.88 14.08
C PRO A 62 -19.70 15.97 13.18
N VAL A 63 -18.84 16.87 12.66
CA VAL A 63 -19.25 17.90 11.70
C VAL A 63 -19.72 17.25 10.40
N THR A 64 -18.94 16.31 9.86
CA THR A 64 -19.30 15.58 8.64
C THR A 64 -20.57 14.73 8.81
N ILE A 65 -20.83 14.18 9.99
CA ILE A 65 -22.08 13.44 10.26
C ILE A 65 -23.31 14.35 10.15
N LYS A 66 -23.20 15.64 10.50
CA LYS A 66 -24.31 16.60 10.39
C LYS A 66 -24.63 17.01 8.96
N ASP A 67 -23.68 16.86 8.05
CA ASP A 67 -23.81 17.23 6.63
C ASP A 67 -24.27 16.05 5.75
N LEU A 68 -24.48 14.86 6.34
CA LEU A 68 -25.02 13.66 5.70
C LEU A 68 -26.54 13.59 5.87
#